data_AF-A0A1Q6DS79-F1
#
_entry.id   AF-A0A1Q6DS79-F1
#
_cell.length_a   1.000
_cell.length_b   1.000
_cell.length_c   1.000
_cell.angle_alpha   90.00
_cell.angle_beta   90.00
_cell.angle_gamma   90.00
#
_symmetry.space_group_name_H-M   'P 1'
#
loop_
_entity.id
_entity.type
_entity.pdbx_description
1 polymer ?
#
loop_
_entity_poly.entity_id
_entity_poly.type
_entity_poly.pdbx_seq_one_letter_code
_entity_poly.pdbx_strand_id
1 'polypeptide(L)' 'MIKFVNAMKGATARVITNRFPRLKEVMWNDKFWLPSYFLATTGEVTFDQLKKYVENQGEER' A
#
# COMPACT_ATOMS: atom_id res chain seq x y z
N MET A 1 1.32 -13.89 -8.01
CA MET A 1 0.84 -13.04 -6.89
C MET A 1 1.54 -11.69 -6.81
N ILE A 2 2.87 -11.63 -6.70
CA ILE A 2 3.64 -10.36 -6.68
C ILE A 2 3.33 -9.46 -7.91
N LYS A 3 3.29 -10.05 -9.11
CA LYS A 3 2.94 -9.33 -10.36
C LYS A 3 1.55 -8.69 -10.30
N PHE A 4 0.59 -9.35 -9.66
CA PHE A 4 -0.78 -8.85 -9.53
C PHE A 4 -0.82 -7.62 -8.61
N VAL A 5 -0.20 -7.71 -7.44
CA VAL A 5 -0.10 -6.60 -6.49
C VAL A 5 0.61 -5.40 -7.12
N ASN A 6 1.73 -5.63 -7.81
CA ASN A 6 2.47 -4.55 -8.48
C ASN A 6 1.67 -3.91 -9.61
N ALA A 7 0.95 -4.71 -10.41
CA ALA A 7 0.07 -4.19 -11.45
C ALA A 7 -1.05 -3.32 -10.85
N MET A 8 -1.70 -3.78 -9.77
CA MET A 8 -2.73 -3.00 -9.10
C MET A 8 -2.18 -1.70 -8.49
N LYS A 9 -1.10 -1.78 -7.72
CA LYS A 9 -0.49 -0.60 -7.08
C LYS A 9 -0.04 0.41 -8.13
N GLY A 10 0.60 -0.05 -9.21
CA GLY A 10 1.03 0.82 -10.31
C GLY A 10 -0.14 1.46 -11.07
N ALA A 11 -1.13 0.67 -11.46
CA ALA A 11 -2.29 1.17 -12.20
C ALA A 11 -3.10 2.19 -11.38
N THR A 12 -3.38 1.87 -10.12
CA THR A 12 -4.13 2.76 -9.22
C THR A 12 -3.35 4.03 -8.89
N ALA A 13 -2.05 3.94 -8.61
CA ALA A 13 -1.21 5.11 -8.38
C ALA A 13 -1.27 6.07 -9.59
N ARG A 14 -1.14 5.54 -10.81
CA ARG A 14 -1.21 6.34 -12.04
C ARG A 14 -2.56 7.03 -12.22
N VAL A 15 -3.66 6.29 -12.05
CA VAL A 15 -5.01 6.85 -12.21
C VAL A 15 -5.29 7.95 -11.17
N ILE A 16 -4.93 7.70 -9.91
CA ILE A 16 -5.21 8.63 -8.81
C ILE A 16 -4.36 9.90 -8.94
N THR A 17 -3.06 9.77 -9.21
CA THR A 17 -2.15 10.92 -9.41
C THR A 17 -2.55 11.77 -10.61
N ASN A 18 -3.05 11.16 -11.70
CA ASN A 18 -3.56 11.90 -12.85
C ASN A 18 -4.89 12.61 -12.56
N ARG A 19 -5.79 11.97 -11.80
CA ARG A 19 -7.10 12.53 -11.48
C ARG A 19 -7.03 13.63 -10.42
N PHE A 20 -6.04 13.55 -9.52
CA PHE A 20 -5.86 14.50 -8.43
C PHE A 20 -4.41 15.00 -8.38
N PRO A 21 -4.01 15.90 -9.30
CA PRO A 21 -2.63 16.40 -9.36
C PRO A 21 -2.17 17.06 -8.05
N ARG A 22 -3.10 17.69 -7.31
CA ARG A 22 -2.84 18.32 -6.01
C ARG A 22 -2.29 17.36 -4.97
N LEU A 23 -2.57 16.05 -5.08
CA LEU A 23 -2.02 15.07 -4.15
C LEU A 23 -0.48 15.00 -4.22
N LYS A 24 0.15 15.41 -5.32
CA LYS A 24 1.61 15.45 -5.42
C LYS A 24 2.25 16.40 -4.41
N GLU A 25 1.54 17.45 -3.98
CA GLU A 25 2.01 18.41 -2.97
C GLU A 25 2.17 17.77 -1.59
N VAL A 26 1.43 16.69 -1.33
CA VAL A 26 1.40 16.01 -0.02
C VAL A 26 2.00 14.60 -0.06
N MET A 27 2.44 14.13 -1.24
CA MET A 27 3.08 12.82 -1.38
C MET A 27 4.56 12.89 -1.03
N TRP A 28 5.01 11.92 -0.23
CA TRP A 28 6.44 11.74 0.01
C TRP A 28 7.09 11.09 -1.22
N ASN A 29 8.00 11.80 -1.88
CA ASN A 29 8.81 11.30 -3.00
C ASN A 29 8.00 10.80 -4.21
N ASP A 30 6.89 11.48 -4.55
CA ASP A 30 5.99 11.15 -5.67
C ASP A 30 5.42 9.72 -5.64
N LYS A 31 5.45 9.04 -4.48
CA LYS A 31 4.93 7.69 -4.32
C LYS A 31 3.56 7.70 -3.66
N PHE A 32 2.57 7.17 -4.36
CA PHE A 32 1.23 7.02 -3.82
C PHE A 32 1.11 5.85 -2.84
N TRP A 33 1.78 4.73 -3.12
CA TRP A 33 1.80 3.56 -2.26
C TRP A 33 3.17 3.35 -1.63
N LEU A 34 3.17 2.87 -0.39
CA LEU A 34 4.39 2.33 0.23
C LEU A 34 4.92 1.14 -0.59
N PRO A 35 6.23 0.86 -0.58
CA PRO A 35 6.79 -0.31 -1.26
C PRO A 35 6.21 -1.63 -0.72
N SER A 36 5.98 -1.70 0.60
CA SER A 36 5.45 -2.84 1.32
C SER A 36 3.96 -3.12 1.02
N TYR A 37 3.54 -4.35 1.28
CA TYR A 37 2.13 -4.78 1.24
C TYR A 37 1.95 -6.02 2.12
N PHE A 38 0.72 -6.24 2.58
CA PHE A 38 0.33 -7.47 3.29
C PHE A 38 -0.58 -8.29 2.39
N LEU A 39 -0.33 -9.60 2.37
CA LEU A 39 -1.19 -10.55 1.69
C LEU A 39 -1.25 -11.81 2.55
N ALA A 40 -2.46 -12.22 2.90
CA ALA A 40 -2.70 -13.46 3.60
C ALA A 40 -3.94 -14.16 3.03
N THR A 41 -3.98 -15.47 3.18
CA THR A 41 -5.12 -16.31 2.82
C THR A 41 -6.18 -16.23 3.92
N THR A 42 -7.44 -16.15 3.51
CA THR A 42 -8.56 -16.20 4.45
C THR A 42 -8.69 -17.62 5.01
N GLY A 43 -8.35 -17.78 6.29
CA GLY A 43 -8.36 -19.04 7.02
C GLY A 43 -7.46 -19.02 8.25
N GLU A 44 -6.35 -18.27 8.20
CA GLU A 44 -5.28 -18.32 9.22
C GLU A 44 -5.05 -16.97 9.94
N VAL A 45 -5.61 -15.88 9.44
CA VAL A 45 -5.34 -14.53 9.97
C VAL A 45 -6.51 -13.99 10.80
N THR A 46 -6.20 -13.68 12.05
CA THR A 46 -7.08 -12.97 12.99
C THR A 46 -7.02 -11.46 12.77
N PHE A 47 -8.07 -10.76 13.22
CA PHE A 47 -8.12 -9.30 13.16
C PHE A 47 -6.93 -8.65 13.91
N ASP A 48 -6.52 -9.22 15.05
CA ASP A 48 -5.41 -8.69 15.85
C ASP A 48 -4.07 -8.75 15.11
N GLN A 49 -3.84 -9.81 14.32
CA GLN A 49 -2.65 -9.91 13.47
C GLN A 49 -2.66 -8.85 12.37
N LEU A 50 -3.81 -8.60 11.74
CA LEU A 50 -3.95 -7.55 10.74
C LEU A 50 -3.71 -6.16 11.35
N LYS A 51 -4.28 -5.90 12.54
CA LYS A 51 -4.10 -4.64 13.26
C LYS A 51 -2.63 -4.40 13.61
N LYS A 52 -1.97 -5.39 14.20
CA LYS A 52 -0.52 -5.34 14.49
C LYS A 52 0.31 -5.09 13.24
N TYR A 53 -0.03 -5.69 12.10
CA TYR A 53 0.69 -5.42 10.86
C TYR A 53 0.62 -3.94 10.48
N VAL A 54 -0.59 -3.35 10.51
CA VAL A 54 -0.82 -1.95 10.12
C VAL A 54 -0.13 -1.00 11.09
N GLU A 55 -0.21 -1.25 12.40
CA GLU A 55 0.42 -0.40 13.42
C GLU A 55 1.94 -0.40 13.32
N ASN A 56 2.56 -1.56 13.03
CA ASN A 56 4.00 -1.67 12.87
C ASN A 56 4.50 -1.28 11.46
N GLN A 57 3.61 -0.88 10.53
CA GLN A 57 4.06 -0.43 9.22
C GLN A 57 4.74 0.94 9.32
N GLY A 58 6.05 0.97 9.07
CA GLY A 58 6.84 2.21 9.03
C GLY A 58 7.67 2.46 10.29
N GLU A 59 7.63 1.57 11.28
CA GLU A 59 8.65 1.55 12.33
C GLU A 59 9.99 1.11 11.72
N GLU A 60 11.01 1.97 11.86
CA GLU A 60 12.39 1.60 11.55
C GLU A 60 12.85 0.51 12.54
N ARG A 61 13.40 -0.58 12.01
CA ARG A 61 14.13 -1.57 12.82
C ARG A 61 15.51 -1.05 13.19
#